data_AF-A0A918XKG3-F1
#
_entry.id   AF-A0A918XKG3-F1
#
_cell.length_a   1.000
_cell.length_b   1.000
_cell.length_c   1.000
_cell.angle_alpha   90.00
_cell.angle_beta   90.00
_cell.angle_gamma   90.00
#
_symmetry.space_group_name_H-M   'P 1'
#
loop_
_entity.id
_entity.type
_entity.pdbx_description
1 polymer ?
#
loop_
_entity_poly.entity_id
_entity_poly.type
_entity_poly.pdbx_seq_one_letter_code
_entity_poly.pdbx_strand_id
1 'polypeptide(L)'
;MLNSVDGFRSDTETQQQNFIQTAILRAEEEGGSGPYTFPVTTAWSQHTGNQDEDGMDWFYDSGSWEYSHTGEVTVAREDDGSWSYDMETQVHMRDQYDWHGADAGGLGVTLPFIGVVKDEELAELARAGLAQEYTMYGTSDPVTRSGSYTPDEGLSGESSSGPGAR
;
A
#
# COMPACT_ATOMS: atom_id res chain seq x y z
N MET A 1 3.21 -9.88 -7.27
CA MET A 1 2.14 -9.38 -8.15
C MET A 1 2.00 -7.87 -7.99
N LEU A 2 1.66 -7.32 -6.82
CA LEU A 2 1.58 -5.86 -6.61
C LEU A 2 2.89 -5.08 -6.81
N ASN A 3 4.05 -5.73 -6.59
CA ASN A 3 5.34 -5.09 -6.82
C ASN A 3 5.62 -4.75 -8.30
N SER A 4 4.78 -5.18 -9.25
CA SER A 4 4.87 -4.81 -10.66
C SER A 4 4.05 -3.57 -11.03
N VAL A 5 3.34 -2.98 -10.07
CA VAL A 5 2.57 -1.75 -10.23
C VAL A 5 3.46 -0.59 -9.78
N ASP A 6 4.02 0.15 -10.74
CA ASP A 6 5.08 1.13 -10.45
C ASP A 6 4.57 2.29 -9.59
N GLY A 7 3.36 2.79 -9.85
CA GLY A 7 2.74 3.85 -9.05
C GLY A 7 2.52 3.39 -7.60
N PHE A 8 1.95 2.19 -7.43
CA PHE A 8 1.68 1.64 -6.11
C PHE A 8 2.95 1.33 -5.30
N ARG A 9 4.01 0.86 -5.97
CA ARG A 9 5.32 0.69 -5.34
C ARG A 9 5.85 2.03 -4.83
N SER A 10 5.76 3.08 -5.65
CA SER A 10 6.19 4.43 -5.26
C SER A 10 5.41 4.97 -4.05
N ASP A 11 4.09 4.76 -4.02
CA ASP A 11 3.23 5.16 -2.89
C ASP A 11 3.63 4.44 -1.60
N THR A 12 3.85 3.12 -1.70
CA THR A 12 4.29 2.27 -0.59
C THR A 12 5.65 2.71 -0.05
N GLU A 13 6.63 2.93 -0.94
CA GLU A 13 7.97 3.36 -0.55
C GLU A 13 7.96 4.76 0.09
N THR A 14 7.12 5.67 -0.40
CA THR A 14 6.93 7.01 0.17
C THR A 14 6.37 6.92 1.59
N GLN A 15 5.34 6.10 1.81
CA GLN A 15 4.77 5.90 3.14
C GLN A 15 5.78 5.29 4.12
N GLN A 16 6.56 4.31 3.67
CA GLN A 16 7.64 3.72 4.46
C GLN A 16 8.70 4.76 4.88
N GLN A 17 9.12 5.63 3.97
CA GLN A 17 10.03 6.73 4.30
C GLN A 17 9.43 7.70 5.33
N ASN A 18 8.12 7.97 5.24
CA ASN A 18 7.42 8.81 6.20
C ASN A 18 7.35 8.16 7.60
N PHE A 19 7.19 6.84 7.69
CA PHE A 19 7.22 6.13 8.97
C PHE A 19 8.57 6.30 9.67
N ILE A 20 9.67 6.15 8.92
CA ILE A 20 11.02 6.30 9.45
C ILE A 20 11.25 7.74 9.94
N GLN A 21 10.93 8.74 9.12
CA GLN A 21 11.07 10.14 9.52
C GLN A 21 10.23 10.47 10.77
N THR A 22 9.00 9.97 10.84
CA THR A 22 8.13 10.15 12.01
C THR A 22 8.70 9.49 13.25
N ALA A 23 9.28 8.29 13.13
CA ALA A 23 9.94 7.59 14.23
C ALA A 23 11.15 8.38 14.76
N ILE A 24 11.97 8.94 13.86
CA ILE A 24 13.12 9.77 14.23
C ILE A 24 12.68 11.03 14.97
N LEU A 25 11.71 11.78 14.43
CA LEU A 25 11.19 12.98 15.09
C LEU A 25 10.64 12.70 16.49
N ARG A 26 9.93 11.58 16.66
CA ARG A 26 9.43 11.16 17.98
C ARG A 26 10.58 10.78 18.92
N ALA A 27 11.58 10.06 18.43
CA ALA A 27 12.75 9.72 19.23
C ALA A 27 13.56 10.96 19.66
N GLU A 28 13.63 11.99 18.81
CA GLU A 28 14.24 13.27 19.15
C GLU A 28 13.48 14.00 20.26
N GLU A 29 12.15 13.99 20.23
CA GLU A 29 11.31 14.55 21.30
C GLU A 29 11.51 13.83 22.64
N GLU A 30 11.78 12.52 22.62
CA GLU A 30 12.10 11.75 23.84
C GLU A 30 13.50 12.04 24.40
N GLY A 31 14.38 12.69 23.63
CA GLY A 31 15.64 13.30 24.10
C GLY A 31 16.77 12.33 24.48
N GLY A 32 16.56 11.02 24.38
CA GLY A 32 17.59 9.99 24.58
C GLY A 32 18.21 9.46 23.29
N SER A 33 19.22 8.59 23.41
CA SER A 33 19.93 7.99 22.28
C SER A 33 19.27 6.71 21.70
N GLY A 34 18.15 6.27 22.26
CA GLY A 34 17.47 5.04 21.85
C GLY A 34 18.16 3.75 22.33
N PRO A 35 17.79 2.58 21.79
CA PRO A 35 16.84 2.40 20.68
C PRO A 35 15.38 2.66 21.08
N TYR A 36 14.61 3.24 20.16
CA TYR A 36 13.16 3.42 20.27
C TYR A 36 12.45 2.64 19.18
N THR A 37 11.45 1.84 19.55
CA THR A 37 10.63 1.07 18.62
C THR A 37 9.21 1.60 18.61
N PHE A 38 8.71 1.95 17.43
CA PHE A 38 7.38 2.48 17.22
C PHE A 38 6.57 1.53 16.33
N PRO A 39 5.34 1.17 16.71
CA PRO A 39 4.48 0.36 15.86
C PRO A 39 4.00 1.17 14.66
N VAL A 40 3.93 0.51 13.51
CA VAL A 40 3.29 1.00 12.28
C VAL A 40 1.91 0.37 12.18
N THR A 41 0.88 1.21 12.10
CA THR A 41 -0.47 0.82 11.73
C THR A 41 -1.13 2.00 11.04
N THR A 42 -1.51 1.85 9.78
CA THR A 42 -2.20 2.91 9.03
C THR A 42 -3.67 2.62 8.85
N ALA A 43 -4.46 3.68 8.65
CA ALA A 43 -5.77 3.54 8.05
C ALA A 43 -5.64 3.00 6.61
N TRP A 44 -6.75 2.49 6.06
CA TRP A 44 -6.85 2.14 4.65
C TRP A 44 -6.74 3.41 3.80
N SER A 45 -5.89 3.37 2.78
CA SER A 45 -5.70 4.42 1.78
C SER A 45 -6.04 3.87 0.42
N GLN A 46 -6.56 4.69 -0.49
CA GLN A 46 -6.89 4.26 -1.84
C GLN A 46 -5.69 4.48 -2.77
N HIS A 47 -5.42 3.50 -3.62
CA HIS A 47 -4.60 3.63 -4.81
C HIS A 47 -5.49 3.41 -6.03
N THR A 48 -5.41 4.32 -7.01
CA THR A 48 -6.14 4.19 -8.27
C THR A 48 -5.12 3.91 -9.36
N GLY A 49 -5.26 2.75 -10.00
CA GLY A 49 -4.39 2.34 -11.09
C GLY A 49 -4.45 3.35 -12.24
N ASN A 50 -3.28 3.79 -12.69
CA ASN A 50 -3.11 4.66 -13.84
C ASN A 50 -2.74 3.80 -15.06
N GLN A 51 -3.51 3.92 -16.15
CA GLN A 51 -3.25 3.16 -17.39
C GLN A 51 -1.83 3.37 -17.93
N ASP A 52 -1.27 4.56 -17.78
CA ASP A 52 0.05 4.93 -18.30
C ASP A 52 1.19 4.45 -17.40
N GLU A 53 0.97 4.35 -16.09
CA GLU A 53 2.03 4.06 -15.08
C GLU A 53 1.95 2.62 -14.55
N ASP A 54 0.75 2.06 -14.40
CA ASP A 54 0.49 0.77 -13.77
C ASP A 54 0.18 -0.34 -14.78
N GLY A 55 0.01 0.04 -16.04
CA GLY A 55 -0.28 -0.87 -17.14
C GLY A 55 -1.76 -1.24 -17.26
N MET A 56 -2.15 -1.57 -18.49
CA MET A 56 -3.55 -1.86 -18.82
C MET A 56 -4.10 -3.08 -18.06
N ASP A 57 -3.26 -4.06 -17.73
CA ASP A 57 -3.69 -5.28 -17.04
C ASP A 57 -4.28 -4.96 -15.65
N TRP A 58 -3.61 -4.14 -14.85
CA TRP A 58 -4.07 -3.76 -13.50
C TRP A 58 -5.26 -2.80 -13.54
N PHE A 59 -5.30 -1.92 -14.54
CA PHE A 59 -6.44 -1.04 -14.75
C PHE A 59 -7.73 -1.83 -15.05
N TYR A 60 -7.64 -2.90 -15.82
CA TYR A 60 -8.81 -3.73 -16.13
C TYR A 60 -9.13 -4.77 -15.06
N ASP A 61 -8.14 -5.26 -14.31
CA ASP A 61 -8.34 -6.31 -13.31
C ASP A 61 -8.91 -5.75 -12.00
N SER A 62 -8.38 -4.64 -11.51
CA SER A 62 -8.80 -4.04 -10.23
C SER A 62 -9.23 -2.59 -10.38
N GLY A 63 -8.58 -1.80 -11.24
CA GLY A 63 -8.89 -0.39 -11.43
C GLY A 63 -8.48 0.50 -10.25
N SER A 64 -8.97 0.24 -9.05
CA SER A 64 -8.55 0.88 -7.80
C SER A 64 -8.66 -0.09 -6.64
N TRP A 65 -7.77 0.01 -5.65
CA TRP A 65 -7.83 -0.81 -4.44
C TRP A 65 -7.47 0.01 -3.20
N GLU A 66 -7.87 -0.49 -2.05
CA GLU A 66 -7.45 0.04 -0.77
C GLU A 66 -6.23 -0.73 -0.23
N TYR A 67 -5.34 -0.04 0.47
CA TYR A 67 -4.19 -0.66 1.12
C TYR A 67 -3.91 -0.06 2.50
N SER A 68 -3.28 -0.84 3.38
CA SER A 68 -2.82 -0.40 4.70
C SER A 68 -1.49 -1.04 5.05
N HIS A 69 -0.76 -0.44 5.99
CA HIS A 69 0.52 -0.95 6.48
C HIS A 69 0.41 -1.39 7.93
N THR A 70 1.08 -2.48 8.26
CA THR A 70 1.40 -2.89 9.64
C THR A 70 2.90 -3.18 9.77
N GLY A 71 3.43 -3.11 10.98
CA GLY A 71 4.82 -3.42 11.25
C GLY A 71 5.40 -2.59 12.39
N GLU A 72 6.70 -2.33 12.34
CA GLU A 72 7.41 -1.50 13.31
C GLU A 72 8.63 -0.82 12.70
N VAL A 73 9.04 0.28 13.33
CA VAL A 73 10.28 1.01 13.02
C VAL A 73 11.05 1.18 14.32
N THR A 74 12.30 0.73 14.33
CA THR A 74 13.26 0.98 15.40
C THR A 74 14.28 2.02 14.95
N VAL A 75 14.55 3.01 15.79
CA VAL A 75 15.55 4.06 15.55
C VAL A 75 16.49 4.22 16.74
N ALA A 76 17.76 4.48 16.47
CA ALA A 76 18.77 4.75 17.50
C ALA A 76 19.69 5.88 17.05
N ARG A 77 20.18 6.66 18.01
CA ARG A 77 21.12 7.74 17.74
C ARG A 77 22.54 7.21 17.89
N GLU A 78 23.33 7.42 16.85
CA GLU A 78 24.72 7.01 16.78
C GLU A 78 25.64 8.05 17.43
N ASP A 79 26.87 7.64 17.75
CA ASP A 79 27.88 8.50 18.40
C ASP A 79 28.28 9.72 17.55
N ASP A 80 28.18 9.60 16.22
CA ASP A 80 28.44 10.69 15.27
C ASP A 80 27.27 11.69 15.14
N GLY A 81 26.17 11.44 15.85
CA GLY A 81 24.96 12.24 15.86
C GLY A 81 23.97 11.91 14.76
N SER A 82 24.28 10.97 13.85
CA SER A 82 23.31 10.41 12.90
C SER A 82 22.30 9.50 13.59
N TRP A 83 21.24 9.16 12.86
CA TRP A 83 20.25 8.17 13.31
C TRP A 83 20.40 6.89 12.49
N SER A 84 20.46 5.72 13.11
CA SER A 84 20.21 4.45 12.44
C SER A 84 18.73 4.11 12.52
N TYR A 85 18.24 3.37 11.52
CA TYR A 85 16.90 2.82 11.53
C TYR A 85 16.88 1.38 11.04
N ASP A 86 15.93 0.63 11.57
CA ASP A 86 15.54 -0.71 11.12
C ASP A 86 14.02 -0.79 11.12
N MET A 87 13.43 -1.20 10.01
CA MET A 87 11.98 -1.23 9.80
C MET A 87 11.59 -2.56 9.19
N GLU A 88 10.56 -3.19 9.74
CA GLU A 88 9.87 -4.32 9.13
C GLU A 88 8.40 -3.96 8.94
N THR A 89 7.90 -4.00 7.70
CA THR A 89 6.50 -3.69 7.40
C THR A 89 5.88 -4.68 6.42
N GLN A 90 4.56 -4.85 6.53
CA GLN A 90 3.73 -5.56 5.57
C GLN A 90 2.67 -4.63 5.00
N VAL A 91 2.33 -4.84 3.74
CA VAL A 91 1.22 -4.17 3.07
C VAL A 91 0.05 -5.13 2.98
N HIS A 92 -1.12 -4.69 3.43
CA HIS A 92 -2.38 -5.37 3.21
C HIS A 92 -3.13 -4.63 2.12
N MET A 93 -3.73 -5.37 1.20
CA MET A 93 -4.60 -4.81 0.15
C MET A 93 -5.99 -5.42 0.24
N ARG A 94 -6.98 -4.64 -0.18
CA ARG A 94 -8.33 -5.13 -0.44
C ARG A 94 -8.96 -4.36 -1.59
N ASP A 95 -9.78 -5.04 -2.35
CA ASP A 95 -10.68 -4.43 -3.33
C ASP A 95 -12.04 -5.10 -3.17
N GLN A 96 -13.06 -4.27 -2.96
CA GLN A 96 -14.44 -4.68 -2.88
C GLN A 96 -15.13 -4.13 -4.12
N TYR A 97 -15.36 -5.01 -5.09
CA TYR A 97 -16.17 -4.67 -6.24
C TYR A 97 -17.65 -4.74 -5.83
N ASP A 98 -18.23 -3.59 -5.45
CA ASP A 98 -19.61 -3.47 -5.00
C ASP A 98 -20.54 -2.96 -6.10
N TRP A 99 -21.56 -3.75 -6.47
CA TRP A 99 -22.61 -3.31 -7.42
C TRP A 99 -23.71 -2.51 -6.73
N HIS A 100 -23.58 -2.32 -5.42
CA HIS A 100 -24.59 -1.75 -4.54
C HIS A 100 -24.28 -0.30 -4.14
N GLY A 101 -23.94 0.55 -5.13
CA GLY A 101 -23.57 1.93 -4.86
C GLY A 101 -23.70 2.85 -6.07
N ALA A 102 -24.93 3.27 -6.39
CA ALA A 102 -25.20 4.29 -7.41
C ALA A 102 -24.63 5.69 -7.08
N ASP A 103 -23.88 5.86 -5.98
CA ASP A 103 -23.44 7.16 -5.47
C ASP A 103 -22.05 7.59 -5.97
N ALA A 104 -21.33 6.76 -6.72
CA ALA A 104 -20.06 7.13 -7.35
C ALA A 104 -20.06 6.88 -8.88
N GLY A 105 -21.06 7.43 -9.58
CA GLY A 105 -20.94 7.64 -11.03
C GLY A 105 -21.08 6.41 -11.93
N GLY A 106 -21.57 5.28 -11.43
CA GLY A 106 -21.98 4.11 -12.22
C GLY A 106 -20.86 3.57 -13.10
N LEU A 107 -20.00 2.73 -12.53
CA LEU A 107 -18.76 2.26 -13.18
C LEU A 107 -19.02 1.22 -14.28
N GLY A 108 -20.23 0.66 -14.35
CA GLY A 108 -20.78 -0.16 -15.43
C GLY A 108 -19.78 -0.80 -16.38
N VAL A 109 -19.63 -2.12 -16.32
CA VAL A 109 -18.66 -2.84 -17.14
C VAL A 109 -18.97 -2.68 -18.63
N THR A 110 -18.00 -2.16 -19.39
CA THR A 110 -18.09 -2.12 -20.86
C THR A 110 -17.66 -3.48 -21.41
N LEU A 111 -18.62 -4.21 -21.99
CA LEU A 111 -18.36 -5.49 -22.63
C LEU A 111 -18.28 -5.33 -24.16
N PRO A 112 -17.32 -6.00 -24.82
CA PRO A 112 -17.30 -6.07 -26.28
C PRO A 112 -18.63 -6.60 -26.83
N PHE A 113 -19.15 -5.97 -27.87
CA PHE A 113 -20.38 -6.35 -28.61
C PHE A 113 -21.72 -6.19 -27.88
N ILE A 114 -21.73 -6.04 -26.54
CA ILE A 114 -22.95 -5.94 -25.74
C ILE A 114 -23.17 -4.52 -25.20
N GLY A 115 -22.10 -3.71 -25.13
CA GLY A 115 -22.15 -2.34 -24.64
C GLY A 115 -21.91 -2.25 -23.14
N VAL A 116 -22.37 -1.16 -22.52
CA VAL A 116 -22.22 -0.93 -21.09
C VAL A 116 -23.29 -1.71 -20.34
N VAL A 117 -22.89 -2.63 -19.48
CA VAL A 117 -23.76 -3.27 -18.48
C VAL A 117 -23.67 -2.44 -17.22
N LYS A 118 -24.78 -1.90 -16.74
CA LYS A 118 -24.77 -1.03 -15.56
C LYS A 118 -24.67 -1.84 -14.27
N ASP A 119 -24.22 -1.17 -13.21
CA ASP A 119 -24.09 -1.79 -11.89
C ASP A 119 -25.44 -2.29 -11.37
N GLU A 120 -26.55 -1.60 -11.67
CA GLU A 120 -27.88 -2.08 -11.27
C GLU A 120 -28.27 -3.40 -11.98
N GLU A 121 -27.87 -3.56 -13.23
CA GLU A 121 -28.11 -4.78 -14.01
C GLU A 121 -27.23 -5.93 -13.47
N LEU A 122 -25.98 -5.65 -13.12
CA LEU A 122 -25.10 -6.61 -12.44
C LEU A 122 -25.67 -7.02 -11.08
N ALA A 123 -26.18 -6.08 -10.28
CA ALA A 123 -26.84 -6.35 -9.01
C ALA A 123 -28.13 -7.18 -9.16
N GLU A 124 -28.87 -7.03 -10.27
CA GLU A 124 -30.01 -7.90 -10.60
C GLU A 124 -29.58 -9.31 -10.99
N LEU A 125 -28.53 -9.42 -11.80
CA LEU A 125 -27.93 -10.72 -12.14
C LEU A 125 -27.41 -11.43 -10.88
N ALA A 126 -26.80 -10.69 -9.95
CA ALA A 126 -26.35 -11.21 -8.66
C ALA A 126 -27.51 -11.78 -7.83
N ARG A 127 -28.59 -11.00 -7.69
CA ARG A 127 -29.81 -11.43 -6.99
C ARG A 127 -30.50 -12.63 -7.65
N ALA A 128 -30.41 -12.75 -8.97
CA ALA A 128 -30.90 -13.89 -9.72
C ALA A 128 -29.96 -15.11 -9.66
N GLY A 129 -28.78 -14.99 -9.03
CA GLY A 129 -27.77 -16.04 -8.95
C GLY A 129 -27.01 -16.27 -10.26
N LEU A 130 -27.03 -15.29 -11.17
CA LEU A 130 -26.38 -15.31 -12.48
C LEU A 130 -25.05 -14.56 -12.52
N ALA A 131 -24.78 -13.73 -11.50
CA ALA A 131 -23.51 -13.05 -11.29
C ALA A 131 -23.08 -13.15 -9.82
N GLN A 132 -21.80 -12.91 -9.53
CA GLN A 132 -21.25 -12.96 -8.19
C GLN A 132 -20.19 -11.86 -7.99
N GLU A 133 -20.30 -11.12 -6.89
CA GLU A 133 -19.28 -10.18 -6.44
C GLU A 133 -18.07 -10.95 -5.86
N TYR A 134 -16.88 -10.44 -6.11
CA TYR A 134 -15.65 -10.96 -5.54
C TYR A 134 -14.97 -9.88 -4.72
N THR A 135 -14.51 -10.24 -3.53
CA THR A 135 -13.62 -9.42 -2.73
C THR A 135 -12.20 -9.93 -2.94
N MET A 136 -11.32 -9.07 -3.43
CA MET A 136 -9.90 -9.35 -3.49
C MET A 136 -9.24 -8.88 -2.21
N TYR A 137 -8.36 -9.70 -1.66
CA TYR A 137 -7.54 -9.34 -0.50
C TYR A 137 -6.17 -10.01 -0.61
N GLY A 138 -5.17 -9.35 -0.04
CA GLY A 138 -3.80 -9.82 -0.09
C GLY A 138 -2.97 -9.22 1.03
N THR A 139 -1.89 -9.90 1.38
CA THR A 139 -0.88 -9.39 2.30
C THR A 139 0.48 -9.69 1.71
N SER A 140 1.36 -8.70 1.68
CA SER A 140 2.73 -8.88 1.22
C SER A 140 3.51 -9.71 2.22
N ASP A 141 4.61 -10.30 1.75
CA ASP A 141 5.68 -10.70 2.64
C ASP A 141 6.21 -9.46 3.41
N PRO A 142 6.80 -9.66 4.59
CA PRO A 142 7.52 -8.61 5.29
C PRO A 142 8.64 -8.02 4.42
N VAL A 143 8.68 -6.69 4.39
CA VAL A 143 9.76 -5.91 3.79
C VAL A 143 10.58 -5.32 4.93
N THR A 144 11.87 -5.63 4.92
CA THR A 144 12.83 -5.08 5.88
C THR A 144 13.65 -3.98 5.20
N ARG A 145 13.79 -2.84 5.89
CA ARG A 145 14.63 -1.72 5.45
C ARG A 145 15.48 -1.26 6.61
N SER A 146 16.77 -1.12 6.37
CA SER A 146 17.71 -0.64 7.38
C SER A 146 18.66 0.37 6.75
N GLY A 147 19.10 1.32 7.54
CA GLY A 147 19.99 2.37 7.06
C GLY A 147 20.25 3.46 8.07
N SER A 148 20.62 4.63 7.57
CA SER A 148 20.89 5.81 8.39
C SER A 148 20.16 7.04 7.90
N TYR A 149 20.05 8.03 8.77
CA TYR A 149 19.50 9.34 8.50
C TYR A 149 20.45 10.41 9.03
N THR A 150 20.72 11.40 8.19
CA THR A 150 21.31 12.68 8.61
C THR A 150 20.43 13.82 8.14
N PRO A 151 20.38 14.96 8.85
CA PRO A 151 19.62 16.13 8.40
C PRO A 151 20.07 16.65 7.02
N ASP A 152 21.35 16.49 6.68
CA ASP A 152 21.95 17.02 5.46
C ASP A 152 21.78 16.08 4.24
N GLU A 153 21.82 14.76 4.45
CA GLU A 153 21.78 13.76 3.37
C GLU A 153 20.43 13.06 3.26
N GLY A 154 19.56 13.19 4.27
CA GLY A 154 18.28 12.49 4.35
C GLY A 154 18.44 11.01 4.69
N LEU A 155 17.46 10.20 4.28
CA LEU A 155 17.49 8.75 4.48
C LEU A 155 18.45 8.08 3.49
N SER A 156 19.30 7.20 4.00
CA SER A 156 20.14 6.27 3.23
C SER A 156 19.81 4.83 3.65
N GLY A 157 20.22 3.83 2.85
CA GLY A 157 20.08 2.42 3.21
C GLY A 157 19.58 1.51 2.10
N GLU A 158 19.59 0.22 2.39
CA GLU A 158 19.15 -0.84 1.48
C GLU A 158 17.77 -1.34 1.88
N SER A 159 16.93 -1.64 0.91
CA SER A 159 15.69 -2.40 1.13
C SER A 159 15.93 -3.86 0.74
N SER A 160 15.42 -4.78 1.57
CA SER A 160 15.37 -6.20 1.23
C SER A 160 13.97 -6.74 1.47
N SER A 161 13.46 -7.49 0.49
CA SER A 161 12.24 -8.27 0.68
C SER A 161 12.63 -9.61 1.32
N GLY A 162 11.90 -10.05 2.34
CA GLY A 162 12.15 -11.33 3.02
C GLY A 162 12.13 -12.53 2.06
N PRO A 163 12.73 -13.67 2.46
CA PRO A 163 12.88 -14.84 1.59
C PRO A 163 11.52 -15.55 1.40
N GLY A 164 10.78 -15.17 0.36
CA GLY A 164 9.49 -15.79 0.02
C GLY A 164 9.16 -15.89 -1.48
N ALA A 165 9.96 -15.29 -2.37
CA ALA A 165 9.72 -15.34 -3.80
C ALA A 165 10.06 -16.72 -4.41
N ARG A 166 9.05 -17.59 -4.51
CA ARG A 166 8.94 -18.63 -5.54
C ARG A 166 7.50 -18.78 -6.00
#